data_AF-A0A4R8BCQ2-F1
#
_entry.id   AF-A0A4R8BCQ2-F1
#
_cell.length_a   1.000
_cell.length_b   1.000
_cell.length_c   1.000
_cell.angle_alpha   90.00
_cell.angle_beta   90.00
_cell.angle_gamma   90.00
#
_symmetry.space_group_name_H-M   'P 1'
#
loop_
_entity.id
_entity.type
_entity.pdbx_description
1 polymer ?
#
loop_
_entity_poly.entity_id
_entity_poly.type
_entity_poly.pdbx_seq_one_letter_code
_entity_poly.pdbx_strand_id
1 'polypeptide(L)'
;MKDLKKYSNKTKAAFILLIVMLIIILTNFNTLRNSKNVNENINAIYKDRLVVSQYIFQYSKELHFIKAEAEKLTLSDNIKKDEIINTLKIVHEIDDLYGKTVLTPKEKTYFNAFLNSCKTINKQTANNNWDQIAKSSDDALKTLELLSQIQITEGKAKLAAANKMYSGNNSLGQLQIALLIILGGITFYLLIIKKKKTIKIPEPPSLN
;
A
#
# COMPACT_ATOMS: atom_id res chain seq x y z
N MET A 1 -17.63 -57.10 20.73
CA MET A 1 -18.07 -56.47 19.47
C MET A 1 -18.30 -55.00 19.74
N LYS A 2 -17.79 -54.11 18.87
CA LYS A 2 -17.83 -52.65 19.02
C LYS A 2 -19.27 -52.14 19.07
N ASP A 3 -19.69 -51.57 20.19
CA ASP A 3 -20.88 -50.72 20.27
C ASP A 3 -20.65 -49.47 19.41
N LEU A 4 -21.08 -49.54 18.15
CA LEU A 4 -21.17 -48.38 17.27
C LEU A 4 -22.28 -47.48 17.81
N LYS A 5 -21.87 -46.57 18.71
CA LYS A 5 -22.66 -45.49 19.29
C LYS A 5 -23.60 -44.91 18.23
N LYS A 6 -24.90 -45.21 18.34
CA LYS A 6 -25.92 -44.69 17.41
C LYS A 6 -26.04 -43.18 17.62
N TYR A 7 -25.28 -42.42 16.84
CA TYR A 7 -25.29 -40.96 16.88
C TYR A 7 -26.71 -40.46 16.59
N SER A 8 -27.26 -39.69 17.52
CA SER A 8 -28.55 -39.02 17.36
C SER A 8 -28.48 -38.02 16.20
N ASN A 9 -29.59 -37.77 15.52
CA ASN A 9 -29.67 -36.73 14.47
C ASN A 9 -29.17 -35.36 15.00
N LYS A 10 -29.34 -35.09 16.30
CA LYS A 10 -28.82 -33.89 16.98
C LYS A 10 -27.28 -33.81 16.98
N THR A 11 -26.59 -34.94 17.22
CA THR A 11 -25.13 -34.99 17.20
C THR A 11 -24.56 -34.90 15.78
N LYS A 12 -25.27 -35.42 14.76
CA LYS A 12 -24.89 -35.20 13.36
C LYS A 12 -25.04 -33.72 12.96
N ALA A 13 -26.13 -33.07 13.35
CA ALA A 13 -26.35 -31.65 13.11
C ALA A 13 -25.28 -30.78 13.79
N ALA A 14 -24.95 -31.06 15.05
CA ALA A 14 -23.86 -30.37 15.76
C ALA A 14 -22.50 -30.54 15.07
N PHE A 15 -22.22 -31.73 14.52
CA PHE A 15 -20.97 -31.99 13.80
C PHE A 15 -20.89 -31.21 12.47
N ILE A 16 -22.00 -31.13 11.73
CA ILE A 16 -22.08 -30.31 10.51
C ILE A 16 -21.85 -28.83 10.84
N LEU A 17 -22.48 -28.32 11.91
CA LEU A 17 -22.28 -26.94 12.38
C LEU A 17 -20.82 -26.68 12.76
N LEU A 18 -20.15 -27.64 13.38
CA LEU A 18 -18.73 -27.55 13.75
C LEU A 18 -17.83 -27.43 12.51
N ILE A 19 -18.10 -28.20 11.46
CA ILE A 19 -17.39 -28.08 10.18
C ILE A 19 -17.60 -26.69 9.56
N VAL A 20 -18.83 -26.17 9.57
CA VAL A 20 -19.13 -24.83 9.05
C VAL A 20 -18.36 -23.76 9.84
N MET A 21 -18.32 -23.86 11.17
CA MET A 21 -17.54 -22.94 12.01
C MET A 21 -16.04 -23.01 11.70
N LEU A 22 -15.47 -24.20 11.48
CA LEU A 22 -14.07 -24.36 11.09
C LEU A 22 -13.76 -23.68 9.74
N ILE A 23 -14.65 -23.81 8.75
CA ILE A 23 -14.50 -23.13 7.45
C ILE A 23 -14.51 -21.61 7.65
N ILE A 24 -15.41 -21.07 8.46
CA ILE A 24 -15.48 -19.62 8.76
C ILE A 24 -14.20 -19.15 9.45
N ILE A 25 -13.69 -19.90 10.45
CA ILE A 25 -12.45 -19.58 11.17
C ILE A 25 -11.25 -19.57 10.22
N LEU A 26 -11.11 -20.57 9.35
CA LEU A 26 -10.04 -20.62 8.35
C LEU A 26 -10.10 -19.43 7.38
N THR A 27 -11.31 -19.07 6.95
CA THR A 27 -11.54 -17.92 6.05
C THR A 27 -11.20 -16.60 6.75
N ASN A 28 -11.55 -16.46 8.03
CA ASN A 28 -11.22 -15.30 8.85
C ASN A 28 -9.71 -15.18 9.07
N PHE A 29 -9.03 -16.29 9.36
CA PHE A 29 -7.58 -16.32 9.55
C PHE A 29 -6.83 -15.95 8.27
N ASN A 30 -7.30 -16.42 7.11
CA ASN A 30 -6.74 -16.03 5.82
C ASN A 30 -6.95 -14.54 5.54
N THR A 31 -8.14 -14.00 5.86
CA THR A 31 -8.45 -12.56 5.75
C THR A 31 -7.55 -11.70 6.65
N LEU A 32 -7.35 -12.11 7.91
CA LEU A 32 -6.43 -11.46 8.86
C LEU A 32 -4.99 -11.46 8.38
N ARG A 33 -4.51 -12.58 7.82
CA ARG A 33 -3.17 -12.68 7.23
C ARG A 33 -3.01 -11.76 6.02
N ASN A 34 -4.02 -11.70 5.14
CA ASN A 34 -4.04 -10.77 4.01
C ASN A 34 -4.07 -9.30 4.46
N SER A 35 -4.69 -9.00 5.60
CA SER A 35 -4.70 -7.66 6.21
C SER A 35 -3.31 -7.22 6.70
N LYS A 36 -2.49 -8.15 7.19
CA LYS A 36 -1.10 -7.85 7.61
C LYS A 36 -0.24 -7.36 6.42
N ASN A 37 -0.48 -7.90 5.23
CA ASN A 37 0.16 -7.44 3.99
C ASN A 37 -0.26 -6.01 3.61
N VAL A 38 -1.44 -5.54 4.00
CA VAL A 38 -1.90 -4.16 3.74
C VAL A 38 -1.04 -3.15 4.50
N ASN A 39 -0.68 -3.45 5.76
CA ASN A 39 0.14 -2.56 6.58
C ASN A 39 1.59 -2.45 6.06
N GLU A 40 2.17 -3.56 5.58
CA GLU A 40 3.50 -3.57 4.96
C GLU A 40 3.51 -2.82 3.62
N ASN A 41 2.46 -2.97 2.80
CA ASN A 41 2.31 -2.23 1.56
C ASN A 41 2.14 -0.72 1.78
N ILE A 42 1.42 -0.30 2.83
CA ILE A 42 1.30 1.14 3.19
C ILE A 42 2.67 1.73 3.54
N ASN A 43 3.45 1.03 4.38
CA ASN A 43 4.78 1.50 4.77
C ASN A 43 5.77 1.53 3.61
N ALA A 44 5.73 0.52 2.73
CA ALA A 44 6.57 0.49 1.54
C ALA A 44 6.24 1.64 0.57
N ILE A 45 4.95 1.91 0.34
CA ILE A 45 4.49 3.03 -0.50
C ILE A 45 4.92 4.37 0.12
N TYR A 46 4.69 4.57 1.42
CA TYR A 46 5.03 5.83 2.08
C TYR A 46 6.54 6.09 2.03
N LYS A 47 7.36 5.07 2.31
CA LYS A 47 8.82 5.19 2.29
C LYS A 47 9.36 5.45 0.88
N ASP A 48 8.86 4.76 -0.13
CA ASP A 48 9.22 4.99 -1.54
C ASP A 48 8.86 6.42 -1.99
N ARG A 49 7.63 6.87 -1.71
CA ARG A 49 7.17 8.20 -2.12
C ARG A 49 7.86 9.35 -1.39
N LEU A 50 8.26 9.15 -0.14
CA LEU A 50 9.02 10.14 0.62
C LEU A 50 10.43 10.32 0.03
N VAL A 51 11.12 9.23 -0.30
CA VAL A 51 12.45 9.26 -0.93
C VAL A 51 12.38 9.96 -2.29
N VAL A 52 11.40 9.61 -3.12
CA VAL A 52 11.19 10.28 -4.43
C VAL A 52 10.92 11.78 -4.27
N SER A 53 10.12 12.18 -3.27
CA SER A 53 9.84 13.60 -3.00
C SER A 53 11.09 14.36 -2.57
N GLN A 54 11.96 13.71 -1.77
CA GLN A 54 13.24 14.29 -1.37
C GLN A 54 14.15 14.56 -2.59
N TYR A 55 14.22 13.62 -3.54
CA TYR A 55 14.99 13.83 -4.77
C TYR A 55 14.42 14.97 -5.63
N ILE A 56 13.10 15.06 -5.79
CA ILE A 56 12.45 16.18 -6.50
C ILE A 56 12.81 17.53 -5.86
N PHE A 57 12.81 17.59 -4.52
CA PHE A 57 13.22 18.78 -3.80
C PHE A 57 14.70 19.13 -4.03
N GLN A 58 15.60 18.13 -3.99
CA GLN A 58 17.02 18.33 -4.27
C GLN A 58 17.25 18.84 -5.69
N TYR A 59 16.59 18.27 -6.70
CA TYR A 59 16.65 18.78 -8.08
C TYR A 59 16.22 20.25 -8.17
N SER A 60 15.10 20.60 -7.53
CA SER A 60 14.60 21.98 -7.55
C SER A 60 15.64 22.95 -7.00
N LYS A 61 16.27 22.60 -5.87
CA LYS A 61 17.35 23.40 -5.28
C LYS A 61 18.52 23.60 -6.24
N GLU A 62 19.01 22.52 -6.87
CA GLU A 62 20.14 22.60 -7.82
C GLU A 62 19.76 23.40 -9.08
N LEU A 63 18.52 23.30 -9.58
CA LEU A 63 18.08 24.09 -10.73
C LEU A 63 17.86 25.56 -10.42
N HIS A 64 17.39 25.89 -9.22
CA HIS A 64 17.35 27.27 -8.76
C HIS A 64 18.74 27.87 -8.68
N PHE A 65 19.74 27.11 -8.22
CA PHE A 65 21.14 27.53 -8.24
C PHE A 65 21.63 27.76 -9.67
N ILE A 66 21.46 26.81 -10.58
CA ILE A 66 21.87 26.95 -11.99
C ILE A 66 21.25 28.20 -12.64
N LYS A 67 19.95 28.41 -12.42
CA LYS A 67 19.24 29.59 -12.93
C LYS A 67 19.86 30.89 -12.39
N ALA A 68 20.09 30.94 -11.08
CA ALA A 68 20.69 32.11 -10.45
C ALA A 68 22.11 32.40 -10.97
N GLU A 69 22.95 31.37 -11.17
CA GLU A 69 24.29 31.55 -11.74
C GLU A 69 24.25 32.08 -13.18
N ALA A 70 23.31 31.58 -14.00
CA ALA A 70 23.14 32.06 -15.37
C ALA A 70 22.76 33.56 -15.40
N GLU A 71 21.83 33.97 -14.53
CA GLU A 71 21.29 35.34 -14.46
C GLU A 71 22.24 36.37 -13.82
N LYS A 72 23.28 35.94 -13.10
CA LYS A 72 24.25 36.86 -12.46
C LYS A 72 25.03 37.68 -13.48
N LEU A 73 24.84 38.99 -13.49
CA LEU A 73 25.52 39.88 -14.45
C LEU A 73 27.00 40.13 -14.14
N THR A 74 27.46 39.86 -12.92
CA THR A 74 28.79 40.26 -12.43
C THR A 74 29.87 39.19 -12.52
N LEU A 75 29.50 37.94 -12.85
CA LEU A 75 30.43 36.82 -12.95
C LEU A 75 30.95 36.66 -14.39
N SER A 76 32.21 36.26 -14.52
CA SER A 76 32.76 35.88 -15.82
C SER A 76 32.14 34.58 -16.33
N ASP A 77 32.05 34.46 -17.65
CA ASP A 77 31.50 33.28 -18.32
C ASP A 77 32.16 31.97 -17.87
N ASN A 78 33.48 31.97 -17.66
CA ASN A 78 34.22 30.79 -17.21
C ASN A 78 33.78 30.35 -15.81
N ILE A 79 33.61 31.29 -14.88
CA ILE A 79 33.18 30.97 -13.51
C ILE A 79 31.75 30.41 -13.54
N LYS A 80 30.83 31.07 -14.26
CA LYS A 80 29.46 30.57 -14.42
C LYS A 80 29.42 29.15 -14.98
N LYS A 81 30.24 28.90 -16.02
CA LYS A 81 30.33 27.61 -16.68
C LYS A 81 30.79 26.52 -15.71
N ASP A 82 31.85 26.79 -14.95
CA ASP A 82 32.40 25.82 -13.99
C ASP A 82 31.40 25.50 -12.87
N GLU A 83 30.74 26.51 -12.31
CA GLU A 83 29.69 26.34 -11.30
C GLU A 83 28.52 25.51 -11.84
N ILE A 84 27.98 25.86 -13.02
CA ILE A 84 26.84 25.15 -13.62
C ILE A 84 27.21 23.71 -13.98
N ILE A 85 28.42 23.46 -14.52
CA ILE A 85 28.88 22.10 -14.83
C ILE A 85 29.02 21.27 -13.55
N ASN A 86 29.55 21.85 -12.47
CA ASN A 86 29.66 21.15 -11.19
C ASN A 86 28.29 20.83 -10.61
N THR A 87 27.34 21.76 -10.64
CA THR A 87 25.97 21.52 -10.20
C THR A 87 25.26 20.46 -11.06
N LEU A 88 25.48 20.45 -12.38
CA LEU A 88 24.94 19.41 -13.25
C LEU A 88 25.46 18.00 -12.91
N LYS A 89 26.69 17.87 -12.40
CA LYS A 89 27.18 16.56 -11.91
C LYS A 89 26.37 16.09 -10.71
N ILE A 90 26.05 16.99 -9.77
CA ILE A 90 25.19 16.67 -8.61
C ILE A 90 23.79 16.24 -9.09
N VAL A 91 23.23 16.94 -10.07
CA VAL A 91 21.95 16.55 -10.70
C VAL A 91 22.03 15.13 -11.28
N HIS A 92 23.12 14.79 -11.97
CA HIS A 92 23.31 13.43 -12.52
C HIS A 92 23.46 12.34 -11.47
N GLU A 93 24.09 12.63 -10.33
CA GLU A 93 24.13 11.68 -9.21
C GLU A 93 22.72 11.39 -8.66
N ILE A 94 21.86 12.42 -8.63
CA ILE A 94 20.45 12.25 -8.23
C ILE A 94 19.69 11.46 -9.31
N ASP A 95 19.98 11.66 -10.61
CA ASP A 95 19.35 10.89 -11.71
C ASP A 95 19.52 9.38 -11.53
N ASP A 96 20.72 8.93 -11.16
CA ASP A 96 21.03 7.52 -10.95
C ASP A 96 20.28 6.93 -9.75
N LEU A 97 20.04 7.74 -8.70
CA LEU A 97 19.26 7.32 -7.54
C LEU A 97 17.76 7.32 -7.84
N TYR A 98 17.28 8.38 -8.51
CA TYR A 98 15.89 8.53 -8.89
C TYR A 98 15.45 7.44 -9.86
N GLY A 99 16.29 7.09 -10.84
CA GLY A 99 16.01 6.05 -11.83
C GLY A 99 15.88 4.63 -11.25
N LYS A 100 16.39 4.40 -10.04
CA LYS A 100 16.24 3.11 -9.31
C LYS A 100 14.92 3.00 -8.56
N THR A 101 14.16 4.09 -8.44
CA THR A 101 12.85 4.10 -7.78
C THR A 101 11.75 3.54 -8.70
N VAL A 102 10.60 3.21 -8.12
CA VAL A 102 9.47 2.65 -8.89
C VAL A 102 8.65 3.78 -9.50
N LEU A 103 8.95 4.12 -10.75
CA LEU A 103 8.23 5.16 -11.49
C LEU A 103 6.97 4.64 -12.15
N THR A 104 5.87 5.40 -12.04
CA THR A 104 4.68 5.17 -12.85
C THR A 104 4.93 5.56 -14.31
N PRO A 105 4.13 5.07 -15.28
CA PRO A 105 4.26 5.49 -16.68
C PRO A 105 4.13 7.00 -16.89
N LYS A 106 3.27 7.65 -16.10
CA LYS A 106 3.12 9.11 -16.10
C LYS A 106 4.39 9.78 -15.59
N GLU A 107 4.89 9.36 -14.42
CA GLU A 107 6.13 9.89 -13.83
C GLU A 107 7.32 9.76 -14.77
N LYS A 108 7.47 8.60 -15.43
CA LYS A 108 8.54 8.37 -16.40
C LYS A 108 8.51 9.36 -17.57
N THR A 109 7.32 9.74 -18.02
CA THR A 109 7.16 10.72 -19.11
C THR A 109 7.66 12.10 -18.69
N TYR A 110 7.25 12.59 -17.52
CA TYR A 110 7.70 13.89 -16.99
C TYR A 110 9.17 13.87 -16.59
N PHE A 111 9.67 12.76 -16.02
CA PHE A 111 11.08 12.62 -15.69
C PHE A 111 11.96 12.66 -16.95
N ASN A 112 11.55 12.01 -18.04
CA ASN A 112 12.27 12.11 -19.32
C ASN A 112 12.26 13.54 -19.88
N ALA A 113 11.15 14.28 -19.73
CA ALA A 113 11.09 15.68 -20.12
C ALA A 113 12.06 16.55 -19.29
N PHE A 114 12.13 16.31 -17.97
CA PHE A 114 13.10 16.95 -17.08
C PHE A 114 14.54 16.68 -17.52
N LEU A 115 14.90 15.41 -17.78
CA LEU A 115 16.23 15.03 -18.25
C LEU A 115 16.60 15.71 -19.57
N ASN A 116 15.63 15.91 -20.48
CA ASN A 116 15.85 16.63 -21.73
C ASN A 116 16.13 18.12 -21.51
N SER A 117 15.48 18.74 -20.53
CA SER A 117 15.80 20.11 -20.12
C SER A 117 17.21 20.19 -19.52
N CYS A 118 17.62 19.25 -18.67
CA CYS A 118 18.99 19.18 -18.15
C CYS A 118 20.05 19.00 -19.24
N LYS A 119 19.78 18.16 -20.24
CA LYS A 119 20.65 18.04 -21.43
C LYS A 119 20.75 19.33 -22.22
N THR A 120 19.64 20.07 -22.32
CA THR A 120 19.62 21.38 -22.97
C THR A 120 20.46 22.39 -22.20
N ILE A 121 20.31 22.45 -20.87
CA ILE A 121 21.16 23.29 -20.00
C ILE A 121 22.63 22.97 -20.26
N ASN A 122 23.04 21.71 -20.16
CA ASN A 122 24.43 21.30 -20.38
C ASN A 122 24.98 21.72 -21.76
N LYS A 123 24.18 21.53 -22.82
CA LYS A 123 24.55 21.96 -24.18
C LYS A 123 24.73 23.47 -24.28
N GLN A 124 23.85 24.24 -23.64
CA GLN A 124 23.89 25.70 -23.71
C GLN A 124 24.96 26.30 -22.81
N THR A 125 25.35 25.61 -21.74
CA THR A 125 26.53 25.93 -20.92
C THR A 125 27.83 25.84 -21.74
N ALA A 126 27.91 24.94 -22.71
CA ALA A 126 29.06 24.91 -23.63
C ALA A 126 29.09 26.13 -24.58
N ASN A 127 27.93 26.69 -24.93
CA ASN A 127 27.75 27.82 -25.85
C ASN A 127 27.67 29.18 -25.14
N ASN A 128 27.82 29.24 -23.81
CA ASN A 128 27.63 30.44 -22.98
C ASN A 128 26.27 31.14 -23.21
N ASN A 129 25.22 30.38 -23.55
CA ASN A 129 23.89 30.95 -23.78
C ASN A 129 23.09 31.01 -22.47
N TRP A 130 23.40 32.02 -21.66
CA TRP A 130 22.86 32.20 -20.30
C TRP A 130 21.33 32.37 -20.27
N ASP A 131 20.76 33.12 -21.22
CA ASP A 131 19.31 33.30 -21.32
C ASP A 131 18.59 31.98 -21.59
N GLN A 132 19.13 31.16 -22.49
CA GLN A 132 18.55 29.85 -22.76
C GLN A 132 18.74 28.88 -21.59
N ILE A 133 19.83 28.99 -20.82
CA ILE A 133 20.02 28.21 -19.59
C ILE A 133 18.96 28.59 -18.55
N ALA A 134 18.74 29.89 -18.31
CA ALA A 134 17.72 30.36 -17.38
C ALA A 134 16.32 29.89 -17.78
N LYS A 135 15.98 29.98 -19.07
CA LYS A 135 14.71 29.48 -19.63
C LYS A 135 14.56 27.97 -19.49
N SER A 136 15.61 27.20 -19.83
CA SER A 136 15.57 25.73 -19.73
C SER A 136 15.49 25.27 -18.28
N SER A 137 16.09 26.03 -17.34
CA SER A 137 15.96 25.80 -15.90
C SER A 137 14.54 26.06 -15.43
N ASP A 138 13.88 27.10 -15.92
CA ASP A 138 12.47 27.40 -15.62
C ASP A 138 11.53 26.29 -16.12
N ASP A 139 11.74 25.81 -17.34
CA ASP A 139 10.96 24.70 -17.93
C ASP A 139 11.17 23.39 -17.14
N ALA A 140 12.38 23.13 -16.70
CA ALA A 140 12.70 21.98 -15.86
C ALA A 140 12.06 22.10 -14.45
N LEU A 141 12.08 23.28 -13.84
CA LEU A 141 11.41 23.55 -12.55
C LEU A 141 9.89 23.33 -12.65
N LYS A 142 9.23 23.82 -13.70
CA LYS A 142 7.80 23.53 -13.97
C LYS A 142 7.55 22.04 -14.13
N THR A 143 8.45 21.33 -14.81
CA THR A 143 8.35 19.88 -14.98
C THR A 143 8.45 19.14 -13.64
N LEU A 144 9.36 19.57 -12.75
CA LEU A 144 9.49 19.03 -11.39
C LEU A 144 8.26 19.32 -10.54
N GLU A 145 7.64 20.50 -10.69
CA GLU A 145 6.39 20.83 -10.00
C GLU A 145 5.27 19.88 -10.42
N LEU A 146 5.10 19.65 -11.73
CA LEU A 146 4.13 18.68 -12.25
C LEU A 146 4.41 17.26 -11.74
N LEU A 147 5.69 16.86 -11.72
CA LEU A 147 6.10 15.57 -11.19
C LEU A 147 5.75 15.43 -9.70
N SER A 148 5.97 16.48 -8.89
CA SER A 148 5.58 16.52 -7.48
C SER A 148 4.06 16.40 -7.30
N GLN A 149 3.26 17.10 -8.10
CA GLN A 149 1.79 17.00 -8.05
C GLN A 149 1.30 15.59 -8.41
N ILE A 150 1.93 14.94 -9.39
CA ILE A 150 1.65 13.54 -9.75
C ILE A 150 1.99 12.62 -8.56
N GLN A 151 3.15 12.78 -7.92
CA GLN A 151 3.55 12.00 -6.75
C GLN A 151 2.54 12.11 -5.60
N ILE A 152 2.03 13.32 -5.33
CA ILE A 152 1.00 13.55 -4.31
C ILE A 152 -0.29 12.83 -4.67
N THR A 153 -0.70 12.88 -5.93
CA THR A 153 -1.94 12.25 -6.41
C THR A 153 -1.84 10.72 -6.33
N GLU A 154 -0.74 10.14 -6.80
CA GLU A 154 -0.46 8.71 -6.73
C GLU A 154 -0.36 8.22 -5.27
N GLY A 155 0.31 8.99 -4.42
CA GLY A 155 0.40 8.72 -2.98
C GLY A 155 -0.98 8.70 -2.30
N LYS A 156 -1.83 9.69 -2.59
CA LYS A 156 -3.22 9.74 -2.10
C LYS A 156 -4.05 8.56 -2.59
N ALA A 157 -3.93 8.21 -3.87
CA ALA A 157 -4.67 7.08 -4.46
C ALA A 157 -4.28 5.74 -3.81
N LYS A 158 -2.98 5.50 -3.63
CA LYS A 158 -2.47 4.29 -2.98
C LYS A 158 -2.88 4.21 -1.50
N LEU A 159 -2.82 5.34 -0.78
CA LEU A 159 -3.27 5.41 0.62
C LEU A 159 -4.78 5.18 0.74
N ALA A 160 -5.59 5.75 -0.15
CA ALA A 160 -7.04 5.52 -0.19
C ALA A 160 -7.37 4.05 -0.48
N ALA A 161 -6.68 3.42 -1.43
CA ALA A 161 -6.84 2.00 -1.74
C ALA A 161 -6.51 1.13 -0.52
N ALA A 162 -5.41 1.41 0.16
CA ALA A 162 -5.00 0.66 1.35
C ALA A 162 -5.99 0.84 2.52
N ASN A 163 -6.49 2.06 2.74
CA ASN A 163 -7.53 2.33 3.74
C ASN A 163 -8.83 1.58 3.43
N LYS A 164 -9.24 1.49 2.16
CA LYS A 164 -10.42 0.72 1.74
C LYS A 164 -10.26 -0.78 1.99
N MET A 165 -9.07 -1.32 1.74
CA MET A 165 -8.75 -2.72 2.06
C MET A 165 -8.80 -2.97 3.58
N TYR A 166 -8.27 -2.03 4.37
CA TYR A 166 -8.29 -2.12 5.82
C TYR A 166 -9.72 -2.06 6.41
N SER A 167 -10.53 -1.08 5.99
CA SER A 167 -11.89 -0.90 6.52
C SER A 167 -12.85 -2.02 6.11
N GLY A 168 -12.75 -2.52 4.88
CA GLY A 168 -13.55 -3.66 4.40
C GLY A 168 -13.29 -4.95 5.18
N ASN A 169 -12.02 -5.22 5.52
CA ASN A 169 -11.65 -6.40 6.29
C ASN A 169 -12.18 -6.35 7.74
N ASN A 170 -12.23 -5.17 8.35
CA ASN A 170 -12.70 -5.02 9.73
C ASN A 170 -14.21 -5.29 9.86
N SER A 171 -15.03 -4.77 8.94
CA SER A 171 -16.49 -4.96 8.98
C SER A 171 -16.91 -6.41 8.69
N LEU A 172 -16.30 -7.05 7.68
CA LEU A 172 -16.56 -8.46 7.38
C LEU A 172 -16.10 -9.39 8.52
N GLY A 173 -14.97 -9.07 9.15
CA GLY A 173 -14.47 -9.82 10.31
C GLY A 173 -15.42 -9.77 11.51
N GLN A 174 -15.98 -8.59 11.82
CA GLN A 174 -16.97 -8.44 12.91
C GLN A 174 -18.24 -9.25 12.67
N LEU A 175 -18.75 -9.27 11.43
CA LEU A 175 -19.92 -10.08 11.05
C LEU A 175 -19.62 -11.57 11.21
N GLN A 176 -18.44 -12.04 10.77
CA GLN A 176 -18.01 -13.43 10.94
C GLN A 176 -17.93 -13.84 12.41
N ILE A 177 -17.38 -12.99 13.29
CA ILE A 177 -17.30 -13.25 14.74
C ILE A 177 -18.70 -13.33 15.35
N ALA A 178 -19.61 -12.40 15.01
CA ALA A 178 -20.99 -12.44 15.48
C ALA A 178 -21.70 -13.74 15.06
N LEU A 179 -21.49 -14.18 13.82
CA LEU A 179 -22.06 -15.41 13.29
C LEU A 179 -21.51 -16.65 14.02
N LEU A 180 -20.21 -16.68 14.33
CA LEU A 180 -19.57 -17.75 15.12
C LEU A 180 -20.13 -17.84 16.54
N ILE A 181 -20.42 -16.71 17.20
CA ILE A 181 -21.03 -16.70 18.54
C ILE A 181 -22.41 -17.35 18.51
N ILE A 182 -23.23 -17.01 17.51
CA ILE A 182 -24.58 -17.58 17.34
C ILE A 182 -24.51 -19.09 17.06
N LEU A 183 -23.68 -19.51 16.08
CA LEU A 183 -23.52 -20.92 15.72
C LEU A 183 -22.92 -21.74 16.86
N GLY A 184 -21.97 -21.16 17.61
CA GLY A 184 -21.37 -21.78 18.79
C GLY A 184 -22.41 -22.02 19.88
N GLY A 185 -23.28 -21.05 20.15
CA GLY A 185 -24.38 -21.18 21.11
C GLY A 185 -25.36 -22.29 20.72
N ILE A 186 -25.77 -22.35 19.45
CA ILE A 186 -26.66 -23.41 18.93
C ILE A 186 -26.00 -24.79 19.05
N THR A 187 -24.73 -24.88 18.67
CA THR A 187 -23.97 -26.14 18.73
C THR A 187 -23.84 -26.62 20.18
N PHE A 188 -23.52 -25.73 21.11
CA PHE A 188 -23.42 -26.02 22.55
C PHE A 188 -24.75 -26.48 23.14
N TYR A 189 -25.85 -25.79 22.79
CA TYR A 189 -27.21 -26.15 23.18
C TYR A 189 -27.60 -27.56 22.71
N LEU A 190 -27.31 -27.89 21.44
CA LEU A 190 -27.59 -29.20 20.85
C LEU A 190 -26.78 -30.34 21.50
N LEU A 191 -25.56 -30.05 21.97
CA LEU A 191 -24.69 -31.03 22.61
C LEU A 191 -25.04 -31.27 24.09
N ILE A 192 -25.51 -30.26 24.81
CA ILE A 192 -25.79 -30.35 26.26
C ILE A 192 -27.17 -30.93 26.58
N ILE A 193 -28.17 -30.78 25.69
CA ILE A 193 -29.50 -31.36 25.94
C ILE A 193 -29.42 -32.90 25.94
N LYS A 194 -29.26 -33.46 27.14
CA LYS A 194 -29.56 -34.86 27.43
C LYS A 194 -31.07 -35.05 27.30
N LYS A 195 -31.50 -36.05 26.51
CA LYS A 195 -32.89 -36.52 26.56
C LYS A 195 -33.23 -36.82 28.03
N LYS A 196 -34.21 -36.12 28.62
CA LYS A 196 -34.91 -36.64 29.79
C LYS A 196 -35.49 -37.99 29.38
N LYS A 197 -34.91 -39.09 29.84
CA LYS A 197 -35.57 -40.39 29.78
C LYS A 197 -36.76 -40.27 30.73
N THR A 198 -37.96 -40.28 30.19
CA THR A 198 -39.16 -40.59 30.98
C THR A 198 -38.97 -42.00 31.49
N ILE A 199 -38.62 -42.14 32.77
CA ILE A 199 -38.57 -43.44 33.45
C ILE A 199 -40.02 -43.93 33.48
N LYS A 200 -40.35 -44.90 32.64
CA LYS A 200 -41.61 -45.64 32.79
C LYS A 200 -41.43 -46.51 34.03
N ILE A 201 -42.18 -46.19 35.09
CA ILE A 201 -42.29 -47.04 36.27
C ILE A 201 -43.05 -48.30 35.81
N PRO A 202 -42.51 -49.52 35.99
CA PRO A 202 -43.22 -50.73 35.62
C PRO A 202 -44.47 -50.89 36.50
N GLU A 203 -45.61 -51.18 35.88
CA GLU A 203 -46.84 -51.53 36.59
C GLU A 203 -46.63 -52.81 37.39
N PRO A 204 -47.07 -52.87 38.66
CA PRO A 204 -46.94 -54.09 39.47
C PRO A 204 -47.79 -55.21 38.86
N PRO A 205 -47.34 -56.48 38.95
CA PRO A 205 -48.07 -57.62 38.39
C PRO A 205 -49.43 -57.77 39.07
N SER A 206 -50.50 -57.84 38.28
CA SER A 206 -51.83 -58.16 38.74
C SER A 206 -51.88 -59.61 39.24
N LEU A 207 -52.21 -59.82 40.52
CA LEU A 207 -52.52 -61.13 41.07
C LEU A 207 -53.98 -61.46 40.72
N ASN A 208 -54.18 -62.46 39.85
CA ASN A 208 -55.41 -63.25 39.79
C ASN A 208 -55.29 -64.41 40.79
#